data_AF-A0A843I4F1-F1
#
_entry.id   AF-A0A843I4F1-F1
#
_cell.length_a   1.000
_cell.length_b   1.000
_cell.length_c   1.000
_cell.angle_alpha   90.00
_cell.angle_beta   90.00
_cell.angle_gamma   90.00
#
_symmetry.space_group_name_H-M   'P 1'
#
loop_
_entity.id
_entity.type
_entity.pdbx_description
1 polymer ?
#
loop_
_entity_poly.entity_id
_entity_poly.type
_entity_poly.pdbx_seq_one_letter_code
_entity_poly.pdbx_strand_id
1 'polypeptide(L)'
;MSVKFDVVEIPIPEGVNVIIGQSHFIKTVEDLYEALVNSVPGIKFGLAFCEASGKRLIRHEGNDEELRKLAIDAAKRIGAGHAFVLYIKNAYPINVLNAIKHVPEVVRIFAATA
;
A
#
# COMPACT_ATOMS: atom_id res chain seq x y z
N MET A 1 -14.37 -6.29 26.86
CA MET A 1 -14.11 -6.53 25.42
C MET A 1 -13.11 -7.66 25.32
N SER A 2 -13.41 -8.72 24.56
CA SER A 2 -12.42 -9.76 24.23
C SER A 2 -11.72 -9.41 22.92
N VAL A 3 -10.43 -9.74 22.81
CA VAL A 3 -9.68 -9.60 21.55
C VAL A 3 -9.99 -10.81 20.65
N LYS A 4 -10.19 -10.56 19.35
CA LYS A 4 -10.34 -11.58 18.31
C LYS A 4 -9.16 -11.47 17.35
N PHE A 5 -8.63 -12.61 16.90
CA PHE A 5 -7.63 -12.68 15.86
C PHE A 5 -8.25 -13.19 14.56
N ASP A 6 -7.90 -12.56 13.45
CA ASP A 6 -8.30 -12.94 12.10
C ASP A 6 -7.04 -13.11 11.24
N VAL A 7 -6.99 -14.18 10.45
CA VAL A 7 -5.93 -14.41 9.47
C VAL A 7 -6.41 -13.91 8.12
N VAL A 8 -5.68 -12.95 7.54
CA VAL A 8 -6.05 -12.33 6.26
C VAL A 8 -5.10 -12.80 5.18
N GLU A 9 -5.64 -13.52 4.19
CA GLU A 9 -4.90 -13.92 3.00
C GLU A 9 -4.73 -12.73 2.04
N ILE A 10 -3.51 -12.52 1.56
CA ILE A 10 -3.13 -11.46 0.63
C ILE A 10 -2.74 -12.11 -0.71
N PRO A 11 -3.56 -11.98 -1.77
CA PRO A 11 -3.23 -12.56 -3.07
C PRO A 11 -2.08 -11.81 -3.74
N ILE A 12 -1.05 -12.53 -4.18
CA ILE A 12 0.07 -11.96 -4.90
C ILE A 12 0.17 -12.66 -6.26
N PRO A 13 -0.34 -12.03 -7.35
CA PRO A 13 -0.21 -12.58 -8.69
C PRO A 13 1.24 -12.76 -9.10
N GLU A 14 1.49 -13.68 -10.03
CA GLU A 14 2.85 -13.92 -10.54
C GLU A 14 3.48 -12.63 -11.10
N GLY A 15 4.74 -12.38 -10.74
CA GLY A 15 5.49 -11.20 -11.17
C GLY A 15 5.07 -9.90 -10.47
N VAL A 16 4.30 -9.98 -9.39
CA VAL A 16 3.90 -8.84 -8.55
C VAL A 16 4.55 -8.97 -7.17
N ASN A 17 4.93 -7.85 -6.58
CA ASN A 17 5.31 -7.76 -5.18
C ASN A 17 4.28 -6.93 -4.40
N VAL A 18 4.11 -7.24 -3.12
CA VAL A 18 3.28 -6.48 -2.19
C VAL A 18 4.13 -5.84 -1.10
N ILE A 19 3.80 -4.60 -0.75
CA ILE A 19 4.33 -3.87 0.40
C ILE A 19 3.14 -3.44 1.26
N ILE A 20 3.17 -3.81 2.54
CA ILE A 20 2.12 -3.45 3.51
C ILE A 20 2.76 -2.69 4.65
N GLY A 21 2.15 -1.58 5.03
CA GLY A 21 2.62 -0.78 6.15
C GLY A 21 1.51 -0.01 6.82
N GLN A 22 1.91 0.88 7.73
CA GLN A 22 1.03 1.80 8.40
C GLN A 22 1.57 3.21 8.28
N SER A 23 0.67 4.13 8.01
CA SER A 23 0.95 5.54 7.81
C SER A 23 0.07 6.39 8.74
N HIS A 24 -0.08 7.67 8.44
CA HIS A 24 -1.13 8.54 8.96
C HIS A 24 -1.35 9.71 7.99
N PHE A 25 -2.44 10.44 8.13
CA PHE A 25 -2.76 11.62 7.30
C PHE A 25 -3.06 11.32 5.81
N ILE A 26 -3.98 12.08 5.22
CA ILE A 26 -4.54 11.77 3.89
C ILE A 26 -3.50 11.92 2.76
N LYS A 27 -2.49 12.78 2.95
CA LYS A 27 -1.40 13.00 2.00
C LYS A 27 -0.54 11.76 1.75
N THR A 28 -0.63 10.74 2.62
CA THR A 28 -0.05 9.40 2.41
C THR A 28 -0.24 8.89 0.98
N VAL A 29 -1.44 9.06 0.41
CA VAL A 29 -1.74 8.50 -0.93
C VAL A 29 -0.95 9.20 -2.04
N GLU A 30 -0.79 10.52 -1.94
CA GLU A 30 -0.05 11.33 -2.92
C GLU A 30 1.46 11.13 -2.76
N ASP A 31 1.97 11.17 -1.53
CA ASP A 31 3.42 11.09 -1.29
C ASP A 31 3.97 9.69 -1.56
N LEU A 32 3.19 8.63 -1.31
CA LEU A 32 3.56 7.28 -1.75
C LEU A 32 3.48 7.14 -3.27
N TYR A 33 2.51 7.76 -3.94
CA TYR A 33 2.45 7.79 -5.40
C TYR A 33 3.72 8.43 -5.98
N GLU A 34 4.11 9.59 -5.47
CA GLU A 34 5.32 10.30 -5.89
C GLU A 34 6.59 9.50 -5.60
N ALA A 35 6.70 8.89 -4.41
CA ALA A 35 7.82 8.04 -4.05
C ALA A 35 8.01 6.89 -5.05
N LEU A 36 6.92 6.35 -5.60
CA LEU A 36 6.98 5.24 -6.56
C LEU A 36 7.32 5.71 -7.97
N VAL A 37 6.56 6.68 -8.49
CA VAL A 37 6.71 7.13 -9.88
C VAL A 37 8.09 7.77 -10.13
N ASN A 38 8.70 8.36 -9.10
CA ASN A 38 10.03 8.97 -9.18
C ASN A 38 11.19 7.98 -8.93
N SER A 39 10.91 6.76 -8.46
CA SER A 39 11.97 5.78 -8.12
C SER A 39 12.42 4.93 -9.31
N VAL A 40 11.48 4.49 -10.16
CA VAL A 40 11.79 3.55 -11.27
C VAL A 40 10.99 3.93 -12.52
N PRO A 41 11.66 4.30 -13.63
CA PRO A 41 10.99 4.45 -14.91
C PRO A 41 10.26 3.16 -15.32
N GLY A 42 8.97 3.26 -15.64
CA GLY A 42 8.17 2.11 -16.08
C GLY A 42 7.59 1.23 -14.97
N ILE A 43 7.75 1.60 -13.70
CA ILE A 43 7.06 0.93 -12.59
C ILE A 43 5.55 0.94 -12.82
N LYS A 44 4.91 -0.21 -12.59
CA LYS A 44 3.47 -0.37 -12.52
C LYS A 44 3.05 -0.60 -11.09
N PHE A 45 2.05 0.13 -10.61
CA PHE A 45 1.63 0.01 -9.22
C PHE A 45 0.18 0.38 -8.98
N GLY A 46 -0.34 -0.16 -7.88
CA GLY A 46 -1.61 0.20 -7.29
C GLY A 46 -1.46 0.35 -5.77
N LEU A 47 -2.00 1.44 -5.25
CA LEU A 47 -1.89 1.85 -3.85
C LEU A 47 -3.28 2.04 -3.25
N ALA A 48 -3.45 1.60 -2.01
CA ALA A 48 -4.64 1.84 -1.20
C ALA A 48 -4.23 2.23 0.23
N PHE A 49 -4.90 3.22 0.80
CA PHE A 49 -4.70 3.72 2.17
C PHE A 49 -6.04 3.85 2.89
N CYS A 50 -6.12 3.27 4.10
CA CYS A 50 -7.31 3.28 4.93
C CYS A 50 -7.38 4.57 5.76
N GLU A 51 -8.15 5.58 5.31
CA GLU A 51 -8.46 6.76 6.12
C GLU A 51 -9.15 6.32 7.42
N ALA A 52 -8.57 6.66 8.59
CA ALA A 52 -9.07 6.13 9.87
C ALA A 52 -10.14 7.02 10.54
N SER A 53 -10.37 8.22 10.02
CA SER A 53 -11.31 9.19 10.56
C SER A 53 -12.10 9.88 9.45
N GLY A 54 -13.01 10.80 9.80
CA GLY A 54 -13.82 11.52 8.81
C GLY A 54 -14.68 10.57 7.97
N LYS A 55 -14.51 10.61 6.63
CA LYS A 55 -15.29 9.77 5.71
C LYS A 55 -14.88 8.31 5.74
N ARG A 56 -13.69 7.99 6.28
CA ARG A 56 -13.16 6.62 6.42
C ARG A 56 -13.13 5.85 5.10
N LEU A 57 -12.76 6.54 4.03
CA LEU A 57 -12.68 5.95 2.70
C LEU A 57 -11.33 5.25 2.50
N ILE A 58 -11.31 4.25 1.63
CA ILE A 58 -10.05 3.77 1.06
C ILE A 58 -9.64 4.78 0.00
N ARG A 59 -8.59 5.54 0.29
CA ARG A 59 -7.93 6.43 -0.65
C ARG A 59 -7.02 5.59 -1.52
N HIS A 60 -6.98 5.83 -2.82
CA HIS A 60 -6.24 4.97 -3.72
C HIS A 60 -5.70 5.75 -4.91
N GLU A 61 -4.53 5.34 -5.39
CA GLU A 61 -3.89 5.86 -6.59
C GLU A 61 -3.13 4.74 -7.29
N GLY A 62 -2.69 4.97 -8.52
CA GLY A 62 -1.88 4.02 -9.26
C GLY A 62 -2.00 4.15 -10.77
N ASN A 63 -0.98 3.68 -11.47
CA ASN A 63 -0.88 3.73 -12.93
C ASN A 63 -1.16 2.37 -13.60
N ASP A 64 -1.69 1.41 -12.82
CA ASP A 64 -2.17 0.10 -13.26
C ASP A 64 -3.49 -0.22 -12.54
N GLU A 65 -4.55 -0.37 -13.32
CA GLU A 65 -5.92 -0.57 -12.81
C GLU A 65 -6.11 -1.92 -12.10
N GLU A 66 -5.41 -2.97 -12.52
CA GLU A 66 -5.51 -4.29 -11.91
C GLU A 66 -4.84 -4.27 -10.53
N LEU A 67 -3.64 -3.70 -10.45
CA LEU A 67 -2.93 -3.53 -9.18
C LEU A 67 -3.68 -2.59 -8.23
N ARG A 68 -4.35 -1.53 -8.75
CA ARG A 68 -5.13 -0.60 -7.93
C ARG A 68 -6.33 -1.30 -7.29
N LYS A 69 -7.07 -2.09 -8.07
CA LYS A 69 -8.19 -2.90 -7.53
C LYS A 69 -7.70 -3.89 -6.49
N LEU A 70 -6.59 -4.58 -6.77
CA LEU A 70 -5.99 -5.54 -5.84
C LEU A 70 -5.57 -4.88 -4.51
N ALA A 71 -4.98 -3.68 -4.55
CA ALA A 71 -4.64 -2.90 -3.37
C ALA A 71 -5.89 -2.52 -2.55
N ILE A 72 -6.95 -2.05 -3.22
CA ILE A 72 -8.22 -1.68 -2.57
C ILE A 72 -8.83 -2.89 -1.87
N ASP A 73 -8.89 -4.04 -2.54
CA ASP A 73 -9.53 -5.23 -1.99
C ASP A 73 -8.71 -5.83 -0.83
N ALA A 74 -7.38 -5.81 -0.91
CA ALA A 74 -6.50 -6.19 0.20
C ALA A 74 -6.68 -5.24 1.40
N ALA A 75 -6.77 -3.92 1.17
CA ALA A 75 -7.02 -2.94 2.22
C ALA A 75 -8.41 -3.15 2.88
N LYS A 76 -9.45 -3.48 2.10
CA LYS A 76 -10.77 -3.85 2.64
C LYS A 76 -10.71 -5.10 3.51
N ARG A 77 -9.99 -6.14 3.07
CA ARG A 77 -9.81 -7.40 3.81
C ARG A 77 -9.08 -7.19 5.13
N ILE A 78 -8.04 -6.35 5.15
CA ILE A 78 -7.30 -6.00 6.36
C ILE A 78 -8.16 -5.17 7.31
N GLY A 79 -8.91 -4.18 6.80
CA GLY A 79 -9.90 -3.43 7.59
C GLY A 79 -9.32 -2.61 8.75
N ALA A 80 -8.01 -2.34 8.76
CA ALA A 80 -7.32 -1.61 9.83
C ALA A 80 -7.10 -0.14 9.44
N GLY A 81 -7.48 0.77 10.35
CA GLY A 81 -7.27 2.21 10.16
C GLY A 81 -5.79 2.54 9.97
N HIS A 82 -5.51 3.43 9.01
CA HIS A 82 -4.19 3.87 8.60
C HIS A 82 -3.25 2.81 8.00
N ALA A 83 -3.72 1.59 7.75
CA ALA A 83 -2.96 0.65 6.93
C ALA A 83 -2.86 1.18 5.49
N PHE A 84 -1.73 0.93 4.84
CA PHE A 84 -1.61 1.06 3.40
C PHE A 84 -1.16 -0.27 2.79
N VAL A 85 -1.63 -0.52 1.57
CA VAL A 85 -1.28 -1.67 0.75
C VAL A 85 -0.83 -1.17 -0.60
N LEU A 86 0.33 -1.64 -1.04
CA LEU A 86 0.93 -1.29 -2.31
C LEU A 86 1.27 -2.58 -3.05
N TYR A 87 0.80 -2.71 -4.29
CA TYR A 87 1.27 -3.72 -5.22
C TYR A 87 2.12 -3.07 -6.30
N ILE A 88 3.23 -3.70 -6.65
CA ILE A 88 4.15 -3.23 -7.69
C ILE A 88 4.48 -4.34 -8.69
N LYS A 89 4.71 -3.94 -9.93
CA LYS A 89 5.19 -4.75 -11.05
C LYS A 89 6.22 -3.95 -11.84
N ASN A 90 7.12 -4.63 -12.55
CA ASN A 90 8.27 -4.03 -13.26
C ASN A 90 9.24 -3.26 -12.33
N ALA A 91 9.21 -3.55 -11.03
CA ALA A 91 10.13 -3.05 -10.02
C ALA A 91 10.13 -4.04 -8.85
N TYR A 92 11.21 -4.07 -8.07
CA TYR A 92 11.29 -4.84 -6.84
C TYR A 92 11.16 -3.92 -5.61
N PRO A 93 10.74 -4.45 -4.45
CA PRO A 93 10.62 -3.64 -3.23
C PRO A 93 11.90 -2.90 -2.87
N ILE A 94 13.08 -3.51 -3.09
CA ILE A 94 14.37 -2.87 -2.81
C ILE A 94 14.62 -1.60 -3.62
N ASN A 95 13.96 -1.41 -4.77
CA ASN A 95 14.09 -0.20 -5.57
C ASN A 95 13.37 1.01 -4.95
N VAL A 96 12.34 0.76 -4.12
CA VAL A 96 11.40 1.80 -3.63
C VAL A 96 11.35 1.90 -2.11
N LEU A 97 11.76 0.85 -1.39
CA LEU A 97 11.57 0.73 0.06
C LEU A 97 12.21 1.88 0.84
N ASN A 98 13.38 2.36 0.45
CA ASN A 98 14.00 3.48 1.16
C ASN A 98 13.25 4.79 0.90
N ALA A 99 12.76 5.05 -0.31
CA ALA A 99 11.91 6.21 -0.56
C ALA A 99 10.63 6.16 0.29
N ILE A 100 9.95 5.01 0.32
CA ILE A 100 8.76 4.78 1.16
C ILE A 100 9.06 5.02 2.65
N LYS A 101 10.18 4.52 3.17
CA LYS A 101 10.57 4.74 4.58
C LYS A 101 10.81 6.21 4.93
N HIS A 102 11.14 7.05 3.95
CA HIS A 102 11.40 8.47 4.15
C HIS A 102 10.18 9.35 3.86
N VAL A 103 9.05 8.76 3.41
CA VAL A 103 7.78 9.50 3.33
C VAL A 103 7.37 9.89 4.76
N PRO A 104 7.16 11.18 5.07
CA PRO A 104 6.91 11.65 6.43
C PRO A 104 5.72 11.00 7.12
N GLU A 105 4.71 10.64 6.35
CA GLU A 105 3.50 10.01 6.84
C GLU A 105 3.70 8.55 7.27
N VAL A 106 4.69 7.85 6.69
CA VAL A 106 4.92 6.41 6.89
C VAL A 106 5.54 6.16 8.26
N VAL A 107 4.85 5.36 9.07
CA VAL A 107 5.27 5.06 10.45
C VAL A 107 5.99 3.71 10.53
N ARG A 108 5.55 2.72 9.74
CA ARG A 108 6.14 1.38 9.73
C ARG A 108 5.80 0.60 8.48
N ILE A 109 6.66 -0.35 8.14
CA ILE A 109 6.45 -1.34 7.09
C ILE A 109 6.38 -2.71 7.77
N PHE A 110 5.31 -3.45 7.52
CA PHE A 110 5.11 -4.79 8.08
C PHE A 110 5.74 -5.87 7.20
N ALA A 111 5.59 -5.74 5.88
CA ALA A 111 6.05 -6.74 4.92
C ALA A 111 6.39 -6.09 3.57
N ALA A 112 7.33 -6.73 2.87
CA ALA A 112 7.65 -6.48 1.47
C ALA A 112 8.07 -7.83 0.84
N THR A 113 7.19 -8.44 0.06
CA THR A 113 7.36 -9.82 -0.43
C THR A 113 6.72 -10.03 -1.80
N ALA A 114 6.98 -11.18 -2.42
CA ALA A 114 6.15 -11.78 -3.48
C ALA A 114 5.42 -13.00 -2.92
#